data_AF-A0A817S865-F1
#
_entry.id   AF-A0A817S865-F1
#
_cell.length_a   1.000
_cell.length_b   1.000
_cell.length_c   1.000
_cell.angle_alpha   90.00
_cell.angle_beta   90.00
_cell.angle_gamma   90.00
#
_symmetry.space_group_name_H-M   'P 1'
#
loop_
_entity.id
_entity.type
_entity.pdbx_description
1 polymer ?
#
loop_
_entity_poly.entity_id
_entity_poly.type
_entity_poly.pdbx_seq_one_letter_code
_entity_poly.pdbx_strand_id
1 'polypeptide(L)'
;METTSMETRQLHSSQKEALKKRIEFSGDVNELDIDEWLFHVNNLFSLMRLKDETKILETMGKLTGPALRWYQENLRSFINWNDAEKALR
;
A
#
# COMPACT_ATOMS: atom_id res chain seq x y z
N MET A 1 14.44 36.84 -1.82
CA MET A 1 13.55 36.05 -0.94
C MET A 1 13.24 34.75 -1.68
N GLU A 2 14.07 33.71 -1.52
CA GLU A 2 13.94 32.41 -2.23
C GLU A 2 13.65 31.23 -1.28
N THR A 3 13.56 31.49 0.03
CA THR A 3 13.43 30.45 1.07
C THR A 3 12.09 29.72 1.03
N THR A 4 11.01 30.40 0.62
CA THR A 4 9.64 29.87 0.65
C THR A 4 9.39 28.74 -0.37
N SER A 5 10.12 28.72 -1.49
CA SER A 5 9.93 27.76 -2.58
C SER A 5 10.64 26.42 -2.34
N MET A 6 11.77 26.43 -1.63
CA MET A 6 12.49 25.20 -1.27
C MET A 6 11.79 24.46 -0.13
N GLU A 7 11.32 25.19 0.90
CA GLU A 7 10.63 24.60 2.06
C GLU A 7 9.29 23.96 1.67
N THR A 8 8.50 24.59 0.81
CA THR A 8 7.23 24.02 0.33
C THR A 8 7.44 22.76 -0.51
N ARG A 9 8.49 22.70 -1.35
CA ARG A 9 8.83 21.49 -2.13
C ARG A 9 9.26 20.34 -1.22
N GLN A 10 10.07 20.61 -0.19
CA GLN A 10 10.52 19.60 0.79
C GLN A 10 9.38 19.11 1.69
N LEU A 11 8.46 19.99 2.11
CA LEU A 11 7.25 19.59 2.85
C LEU A 11 6.34 18.71 2.01
N HIS A 12 6.15 19.03 0.73
CA HIS A 12 5.30 18.25 -0.16
C HIS A 12 5.92 16.89 -0.53
N SER A 13 7.25 16.77 -0.60
CA SER A 13 7.94 15.51 -0.81
C SER A 13 7.92 14.62 0.44
N SER A 14 8.17 15.18 1.62
CA SER A 14 8.16 14.45 2.89
C SER A 14 6.75 13.97 3.28
N GLN A 15 5.70 14.75 3.01
CA GLN A 15 4.32 14.30 3.17
C GLN A 15 3.95 13.19 2.19
N LYS A 16 4.39 13.29 0.93
CA LYS A 16 4.18 12.25 -0.09
C LYS A 16 4.92 10.96 0.25
N GLU A 17 6.15 11.05 0.73
CA GLU A 17 6.92 9.91 1.23
C GLU A 17 6.31 9.33 2.50
N ALA A 18 5.84 10.16 3.43
CA ALA A 18 5.15 9.70 4.63
C ALA A 18 3.81 9.03 4.31
N LEU A 19 3.09 9.50 3.27
CA LEU A 19 1.87 8.87 2.79
C LEU A 19 2.19 7.56 2.06
N LYS A 20 3.26 7.53 1.23
CA LYS A 20 3.73 6.34 0.52
C LYS A 20 4.17 5.25 1.50
N LYS A 21 4.94 5.63 2.52
CA LYS A 21 5.41 4.75 3.61
C LYS A 21 4.28 4.29 4.53
N ARG A 22 3.17 5.04 4.61
CA ARG A 22 1.98 4.66 5.39
C ARG A 22 1.14 3.55 4.75
N ILE A 23 1.38 3.24 3.47
CA ILE A 23 0.60 2.24 2.73
C ILE A 23 1.49 1.05 2.34
N GLU A 24 2.75 1.00 2.76
CA GLU A 24 3.53 -0.23 2.65
C GLU A 24 3.16 -1.18 3.80
N PHE A 25 3.22 -2.49 3.55
CA PHE A 25 2.97 -3.52 4.55
C PHE A 25 4.05 -4.59 4.48
N SER A 26 4.81 -4.74 5.57
CA SER A 26 5.83 -5.77 5.66
C SER A 26 5.36 -7.05 6.35
N GLY A 27 4.27 -6.98 7.13
CA GLY A 27 3.77 -8.11 7.92
C GLY A 27 4.63 -8.44 9.14
N ASP A 28 5.47 -7.50 9.59
CA ASP A 28 6.21 -7.61 10.85
C ASP A 28 5.31 -7.33 12.07
N VAL A 29 5.63 -7.92 13.22
CA VAL A 29 4.82 -7.94 14.45
C VAL A 29 4.69 -6.54 15.08
N ASN A 30 5.54 -5.59 14.68
CA ASN A 30 5.54 -4.20 15.17
C ASN A 30 4.95 -3.19 14.17
N GLU A 31 4.40 -3.65 13.04
CA GLU A 31 3.78 -2.79 12.03
C GLU A 31 2.26 -2.68 12.20
N LEU A 32 1.65 -1.83 11.36
CA LEU A 32 0.19 -1.70 11.24
C LEU A 32 -0.47 -3.07 11.14
N ASP A 33 -1.51 -3.25 11.93
CA ASP A 33 -2.37 -4.44 11.83
C ASP A 33 -2.89 -4.56 10.40
N ILE A 34 -2.96 -5.79 9.91
CA ILE A 34 -3.33 -6.05 8.52
C ILE A 34 -4.74 -5.54 8.19
N ASP A 35 -5.66 -5.55 9.15
CA ASP A 35 -7.02 -5.05 8.95
C ASP A 35 -7.04 -3.53 8.85
N GLU A 36 -6.22 -2.84 9.64
CA GLU A 36 -6.06 -1.38 9.56
C GLU A 36 -5.41 -0.97 8.23
N TRP A 37 -4.38 -1.70 7.82
CA TRP A 37 -3.72 -1.47 6.53
C TRP A 37 -4.67 -1.70 5.35
N LEU A 38 -5.38 -2.84 5.34
CA LEU A 38 -6.37 -3.16 4.30
C LEU A 38 -7.50 -2.13 4.26
N PHE A 39 -7.94 -1.60 5.41
CA PHE A 39 -8.93 -0.52 5.46
C PHE A 39 -8.44 0.74 4.73
N HIS A 40 -7.19 1.17 4.96
CA HIS A 40 -6.63 2.33 4.27
C HIS A 40 -6.50 2.11 2.76
N VAL A 41 -6.04 0.93 2.35
CA VAL A 41 -5.88 0.55 0.95
C VAL A 41 -7.23 0.49 0.23
N ASN A 42 -8.23 -0.16 0.83
CA ASN A 42 -9.58 -0.27 0.26
C ASN A 42 -10.28 1.10 0.14
N ASN A 43 -10.08 2.00 1.09
CA ASN A 43 -10.58 3.37 1.00
C ASN A 43 -9.94 4.12 -0.18
N LEU A 44 -8.62 4.02 -0.35
CA LEU A 44 -7.92 4.62 -1.49
C LEU A 44 -8.45 4.08 -2.83
N PHE A 45 -8.61 2.76 -2.93
CA PHE A 45 -9.13 2.11 -4.13
C PHE A 45 -10.56 2.56 -4.47
N SER A 46 -11.39 2.76 -3.45
CA SER A 46 -12.76 3.26 -3.61
C SER A 46 -12.79 4.70 -4.10
N LEU A 47 -11.94 5.57 -3.54
CA LEU A 47 -11.79 6.97 -3.99
C LEU A 47 -11.34 7.05 -5.45
N MET A 48 -10.41 6.18 -5.84
CA MET A 48 -9.86 6.12 -7.20
C MET A 48 -10.73 5.32 -8.18
N ARG A 49 -11.78 4.64 -7.70
CA ARG A 49 -12.65 3.75 -8.48
C ARG A 49 -11.87 2.68 -9.26
N LEU A 50 -10.89 2.07 -8.61
CA LEU A 50 -10.04 1.05 -9.24
C LEU A 50 -10.81 -0.25 -9.52
N LYS A 51 -10.46 -0.91 -10.62
CA LYS A 51 -10.90 -2.27 -10.93
C LYS A 51 -10.02 -3.28 -10.19
N ASP A 52 -10.54 -4.48 -9.98
CA ASP A 52 -9.89 -5.51 -9.17
C ASP A 52 -8.48 -5.85 -9.64
N GLU A 53 -8.24 -6.00 -10.94
CA GLU A 53 -6.89 -6.23 -11.49
C GLU A 53 -5.89 -5.14 -11.03
N THR A 54 -6.30 -3.87 -11.09
CA THR A 54 -5.46 -2.76 -10.66
C THR A 54 -5.27 -2.75 -9.14
N LYS A 55 -6.30 -3.06 -8.36
CA LYS A 55 -6.19 -3.18 -6.89
C LYS A 55 -5.17 -4.24 -6.48
N ILE A 56 -5.23 -5.39 -7.15
CA ILE A 56 -4.33 -6.52 -6.94
C ILE A 56 -2.88 -6.08 -7.22
N LEU A 57 -2.62 -5.50 -8.39
CA LEU A 57 -1.29 -5.02 -8.77
C LEU A 57 -0.76 -3.93 -7.83
N GLU A 58 -1.59 -2.95 -7.48
CA GLU A 58 -1.25 -1.87 -6.54
C GLU A 58 -0.91 -2.40 -5.15
N THR A 59 -1.65 -3.41 -4.69
CA THR A 59 -1.42 -4.03 -3.37
C THR A 59 -0.12 -4.80 -3.37
N MET A 60 0.14 -5.61 -4.40
CA MET A 60 1.41 -6.34 -4.55
C MET A 60 2.61 -5.39 -4.57
N GLY A 61 2.49 -4.23 -5.24
CA GLY A 61 3.53 -3.21 -5.28
C GLY A 61 3.78 -2.50 -3.95
N LYS A 62 2.93 -2.71 -2.94
CA LYS A 62 3.05 -2.13 -1.59
C LYS A 62 3.48 -3.15 -0.54
N LEU A 63 3.55 -4.43 -0.88
CA LEU A 63 4.10 -5.44 0.01
C LEU A 63 5.62 -5.30 0.08
N THR A 64 6.16 -5.36 1.29
CA THR A 64 7.60 -5.38 1.54
C THR A 64 7.95 -6.52 2.50
N GLY A 65 9.23 -6.73 2.80
CA GLY A 65 9.66 -7.64 3.86
C GLY A 65 9.04 -9.06 3.83
N PRO A 66 8.63 -9.61 4.98
CA PRO A 66 7.96 -10.91 5.08
C PRO A 66 6.71 -11.07 4.20
N ALA A 67 5.85 -10.05 4.10
CA ALA A 67 4.63 -10.08 3.31
C ALA A 67 4.92 -10.21 1.81
N LEU A 68 5.95 -9.51 1.30
CA LEU A 68 6.40 -9.67 -0.08
C LEU A 68 6.96 -11.08 -0.32
N ARG A 69 7.72 -11.63 0.62
CA ARG A 69 8.25 -13.00 0.51
C ARG A 69 7.12 -14.02 0.47
N TRP A 70 6.15 -13.92 1.37
CA TRP A 70 4.96 -14.76 1.36
C TRP A 70 4.25 -14.70 0.01
N TYR A 71 4.06 -13.49 -0.54
CA TYR A 71 3.40 -13.32 -1.82
C TYR A 71 4.17 -14.01 -2.97
N GLN A 72 5.50 -13.88 -3.00
CA GLN A 72 6.34 -14.53 -3.99
C GLN A 72 6.29 -16.07 -3.90
N GLU A 73 6.20 -16.62 -2.70
CA GLU A 73 6.12 -18.06 -2.46
C GLU A 73 4.72 -18.63 -2.77
N ASN A 74 3.69 -17.81 -2.62
CA ASN A 74 2.29 -18.21 -2.76
C ASN A 74 1.64 -17.65 -4.03
N LEU A 75 2.43 -17.32 -5.06
CA LEU A 75 2.05 -16.75 -6.36
C LEU A 75 0.84 -17.48 -7.00
N ARG A 76 -0.36 -17.18 -6.49
CA ARG A 76 -1.64 -17.50 -7.07
C ARG A 76 -2.06 -16.25 -7.82
N SER A 77 -2.35 -16.42 -9.11
CA SER A 77 -2.99 -15.37 -9.88
C SER A 77 -4.38 -15.14 -9.31
N PHE A 78 -4.54 -14.14 -8.44
CA PHE A 78 -5.85 -13.72 -7.99
C PHE A 78 -6.60 -13.08 -9.17
N ILE A 79 -7.83 -13.52 -9.41
CA ILE A 79 -8.66 -13.03 -10.54
C ILE A 79 -9.57 -11.89 -10.07
N ASN A 80 -9.88 -11.83 -8.77
CA ASN A 80 -10.70 -10.81 -8.15
C ASN A 80 -10.08 -10.33 -6.83
N TRP A 81 -10.45 -9.13 -6.42
CA TRP A 81 -9.84 -8.49 -5.25
C TRP A 81 -10.23 -9.19 -3.94
N ASN A 82 -11.45 -9.69 -3.84
CA ASN A 82 -11.96 -10.34 -2.63
C ASN A 82 -11.15 -11.59 -2.24
N ASP A 83 -10.74 -12.40 -3.22
CA ASP A 83 -9.91 -13.57 -2.96
C ASP A 83 -8.48 -13.18 -2.57
N ALA A 84 -7.95 -12.10 -3.17
CA ALA A 84 -6.65 -11.56 -2.81
C ALA A 84 -6.64 -11.00 -1.37
N GLU A 85 -7.67 -10.24 -0.99
CA GLU A 85 -7.83 -9.70 0.37
C GLU A 85 -7.92 -10.81 1.42
N LYS A 86 -8.68 -11.87 1.14
CA LYS A 86 -8.82 -13.01 2.04
C LYS A 86 -7.52 -13.79 2.22
N ALA A 87 -6.67 -13.85 1.19
CA ALA A 87 -5.40 -14.55 1.28
C ALA A 87 -4.34 -13.78 2.06
N LEU A 88 -4.46 -12.44 2.12
CA LEU A 88 -3.55 -11.59 2.87
C LEU A 88 -3.75 -11.73 4.38
N ARG A 89 -5.00 -11.89 4.84
CA ARG A 89 -5.36 -12.14 6.24
C ARG A 89 -4.97 -13.54 6.72
#